data_AF-A0A7X7LE96-F1
#
_entry.id   AF-A0A7X7LE96-F1
#
_cell.length_a   1.000
_cell.length_b   1.000
_cell.length_c   1.000
_cell.angle_alpha   90.00
_cell.angle_beta   90.00
_cell.angle_gamma   90.00
#
_symmetry.space_group_name_H-M   'P 1'
#
loop_
_entity.id
_entity.type
_entity.pdbx_description
1 polymer ?
#
loop_
_entity_poly.entity_id
_entity_poly.type
_entity_poly.pdbx_seq_one_letter_code
_entity_poly.pdbx_strand_id
1 'polypeptide(L)'
;MLQRVLASIGQVESGGRDLGVHPDGASWGRYGVTHAALEELIRVGRWHTPAEQTDLSDPAINETVATEYLLLMYERNGHSWREAVGWYHGAASWAARDAYARKVWQNL
;
A
#
# COMPACT_ATOMS: atom_id res chain seq x y z
N MET A 1 9.88 11.42 -5.67
CA MET A 1 8.75 11.63 -4.73
C MET A 1 8.19 10.28 -4.29
N LEU A 2 7.65 9.47 -5.21
CA LEU A 2 7.15 8.10 -4.95
C LEU A 2 7.99 7.27 -3.96
N GLN A 3 9.29 7.13 -4.20
CA GLN A 3 10.18 6.34 -3.34
C GLN A 3 10.25 6.83 -1.88
N ARG A 4 10.19 8.15 -1.65
CA ARG A 4 10.14 8.70 -0.28
C ARG A 4 8.81 8.41 0.39
N VAL A 5 7.71 8.49 -0.37
CA VAL A 5 6.37 8.15 0.12
C VAL A 5 6.30 6.67 0.49
N LEU A 6 6.79 5.76 -0.35
CA LEU A 6 6.85 4.32 -0.06
C LEU A 6 7.71 4.01 1.17
N ALA A 7 8.91 4.60 1.26
CA ALA A 7 9.76 4.42 2.44
C ALA A 7 9.04 4.85 3.73
N SER A 8 8.31 5.97 3.67
CA SER A 8 7.52 6.46 4.79
C SER A 8 6.32 5.57 5.11
N ILE A 9 5.63 5.00 4.12
CA ILE A 9 4.59 3.99 4.32
C ILE A 9 5.20 2.78 5.03
N GLY A 10 6.32 2.26 4.54
CA GLY A 10 7.02 1.13 5.16
C GLY A 10 7.38 1.38 6.63
N GLN A 11 7.82 2.60 6.95
CA GLN A 11 8.09 2.99 8.33
C GLN A 11 6.83 3.00 9.20
N VAL A 12 5.70 3.46 8.66
CA VAL A 12 4.43 3.55 9.39
C VAL A 12 3.77 2.18 9.61
N GLU A 13 3.85 1.30 8.62
CA GLU A 13 3.21 -0.02 8.61
C GLU A 13 3.99 -1.05 9.44
N SER A 14 5.30 -1.12 9.25
CA SER A 14 6.13 -2.20 9.82
C SER A 14 7.32 -1.72 10.64
N GLY A 15 7.54 -0.41 10.69
CA GLY A 15 8.81 0.16 11.18
C GLY A 15 9.97 -0.10 10.21
N GLY A 16 9.69 -0.24 8.92
CA GLY A 16 10.67 -0.50 7.87
C GLY A 16 11.17 -1.95 7.80
N ARG A 17 10.44 -2.90 8.40
CA ARG A 17 10.85 -4.32 8.49
C ARG A 17 10.03 -5.18 7.54
N ASP A 18 10.65 -6.23 7.03
CA ASP A 18 9.94 -7.24 6.26
C ASP A 18 9.21 -8.18 7.22
N LEU A 19 7.89 -8.06 7.25
CA LEU A 19 7.00 -8.89 8.06
C LEU A 19 6.35 -9.97 7.18
N GLY A 20 5.87 -11.05 7.80
CA GLY A 20 4.92 -11.94 7.13
C GLY A 20 3.54 -11.29 7.14
N VAL A 21 2.63 -11.85 7.93
CA VAL A 21 1.29 -11.30 8.18
C VAL A 21 1.35 -10.29 9.33
N HIS A 22 0.65 -9.17 9.18
CA HIS A 22 0.44 -8.18 10.23
C HIS A 22 -0.50 -8.72 11.33
N PRO A 23 -0.53 -8.12 12.53
CA PRO A 23 -1.43 -8.54 13.60
C PRO A 23 -2.93 -8.47 13.26
N ASP A 24 -3.30 -7.73 12.21
CA ASP A 24 -4.67 -7.65 11.70
C ASP A 24 -5.10 -8.91 10.92
N GLY A 25 -4.17 -9.80 10.57
CA GLY A 25 -4.41 -11.01 9.79
C GLY A 25 -4.72 -10.77 8.31
N ALA A 26 -4.65 -9.53 7.82
CA ALA A 26 -5.09 -9.14 6.49
C ALA A 26 -3.99 -8.48 5.65
N SER A 27 -3.08 -7.75 6.31
CA SER A 27 -2.02 -6.97 5.69
C SER A 27 -0.69 -7.72 5.73
N TRP A 28 0.15 -7.52 4.72
CA TRP A 28 1.37 -8.32 4.51
C TRP A 28 2.59 -7.44 4.26
N GLY A 29 3.75 -7.94 4.67
CA GLY A 29 5.05 -7.38 4.31
C GLY A 29 5.33 -6.01 4.91
N ARG A 30 6.35 -5.35 4.35
CA ARG A 30 6.82 -4.05 4.82
C ARG A 30 5.78 -2.95 4.66
N TYR A 31 4.99 -3.01 3.60
CA TYR A 31 4.09 -1.92 3.18
C TYR A 31 2.61 -2.18 3.51
N GLY A 32 2.29 -3.21 4.30
CA GLY A 32 0.92 -3.48 4.75
C GLY A 32 -0.06 -3.77 3.61
N VAL A 33 0.40 -4.46 2.56
CA VAL A 33 -0.39 -4.73 1.36
C VAL A 33 -1.43 -5.82 1.64
N THR A 34 -2.64 -5.68 1.12
CA THR A 34 -3.72 -6.66 1.31
C THR A 34 -4.02 -7.42 0.02
N HIS A 35 -4.67 -8.59 0.14
CA HIS A 35 -5.18 -9.32 -1.02
C HIS A 35 -6.20 -8.50 -1.81
N ALA A 36 -7.02 -7.67 -1.14
CA ALA A 36 -7.97 -6.79 -1.82
C ALA A 36 -7.26 -5.75 -2.72
N ALA A 37 -6.12 -5.21 -2.29
CA ALA A 37 -5.30 -4.31 -3.12
C ALA A 37 -4.73 -5.04 -4.34
N LEU A 38 -4.26 -6.28 -4.15
CA LEU A 38 -3.76 -7.13 -5.23
C LEU A 38 -4.87 -7.50 -6.23
N GLU A 39 -6.03 -7.93 -5.76
CA GLU A 39 -7.19 -8.25 -6.61
C GLU A 39 -7.63 -7.04 -7.43
N GLU A 40 -7.59 -5.85 -6.84
CA GLU A 40 -7.89 -4.62 -7.56
C GLU A 40 -6.89 -4.35 -8.69
N LEU A 41 -5.58 -4.59 -8.47
CA LEU A 41 -4.56 -4.48 -9.51
C LEU A 41 -4.76 -5.50 -10.63
N ILE A 42 -5.13 -6.74 -10.29
CA ILE A 42 -5.46 -7.79 -11.27
C ILE A 42 -6.66 -7.36 -12.10
N ARG A 43 -7.73 -6.89 -11.44
CA ARG A 43 -8.97 -6.46 -12.08
C ARG A 43 -8.77 -5.33 -13.08
N VAL A 44 -7.81 -4.43 -12.84
CA VAL A 44 -7.48 -3.32 -13.75
C VAL A 44 -6.34 -3.64 -14.74
N GLY A 45 -5.81 -4.86 -14.73
CA GLY A 45 -4.76 -5.30 -15.65
C GLY A 45 -3.36 -4.76 -15.35
N ARG A 46 -3.08 -4.34 -14.11
CA ARG A 46 -1.72 -3.94 -13.66
C ARG A 46 -0.91 -5.09 -13.09
N TRP A 47 -1.59 -6.17 -12.71
CA TRP A 47 -0.97 -7.38 -12.21
C TRP A 47 -1.54 -8.59 -12.95
N HIS A 48 -0.66 -9.49 -13.41
CA HIS A 48 -1.06 -10.58 -14.31
C HIS A 48 -0.94 -11.96 -13.66
N THR A 49 -0.19 -12.07 -12.56
CA THR A 49 -0.10 -13.30 -11.79
C THR A 49 -1.38 -13.45 -10.95
N PRO A 50 -2.04 -14.62 -10.95
CA PRO A 50 -3.19 -14.85 -10.08
C PRO A 50 -2.87 -14.59 -8.60
N ALA A 51 -3.88 -14.18 -7.83
CA ALA A 51 -3.69 -13.80 -6.43
C ALA A 51 -3.14 -14.97 -5.59
N GLU A 52 -3.63 -16.17 -5.83
CA GLU A 52 -3.20 -17.41 -5.17
C GLU A 52 -1.77 -17.85 -5.51
N GLN A 53 -1.16 -17.26 -6.55
CA GLN A 53 0.22 -17.50 -6.96
C GLN A 53 1.15 -16.34 -6.61
N THR A 54 0.62 -15.29 -5.98
CA THR A 54 1.37 -14.08 -5.63
C THR A 54 1.70 -14.11 -4.13
N ASP A 55 2.96 -14.35 -3.78
CA ASP A 55 3.42 -14.35 -2.40
C ASP A 55 3.65 -12.91 -1.89
N LEU A 56 2.68 -12.36 -1.17
CA LEU A 56 2.79 -11.01 -0.57
C LEU A 56 3.80 -10.92 0.59
N SER A 57 4.32 -12.05 1.08
CA SER A 57 5.38 -12.08 2.10
C SER A 57 6.79 -11.96 1.50
N ASP A 58 6.95 -12.24 0.20
CA ASP A 58 8.19 -11.96 -0.52
C ASP A 58 8.43 -10.43 -0.56
N PRO A 59 9.57 -9.93 -0.05
CA PRO A 59 9.82 -8.48 0.03
C PRO A 59 9.79 -7.77 -1.33
N ALA A 60 10.26 -8.41 -2.40
CA ALA A 60 10.30 -7.81 -3.73
C ALA A 60 8.90 -7.76 -4.36
N ILE A 61 8.10 -8.81 -4.19
CA ILE A 61 6.70 -8.81 -4.60
C ILE A 61 5.92 -7.77 -3.79
N ASN A 62 6.08 -7.73 -2.46
CA ASN A 62 5.41 -6.78 -1.58
C ASN A 62 5.68 -5.32 -2.01
N GLU A 63 6.94 -4.99 -2.31
CA GLU A 63 7.31 -3.66 -2.80
C GLU A 63 6.68 -3.33 -4.15
N THR A 64 6.67 -4.29 -5.07
CA THR A 64 6.11 -4.09 -6.42
C THR A 64 4.60 -3.86 -6.34
N VAL A 65 3.88 -4.69 -5.58
CA VAL A 65 2.43 -4.55 -5.41
C VAL A 65 2.09 -3.24 -4.69
N ALA A 66 2.83 -2.87 -3.64
CA ALA A 66 2.65 -1.59 -2.95
C ALA A 66 2.85 -0.40 -3.90
N THR A 67 3.88 -0.46 -4.74
CA THR A 67 4.20 0.57 -5.74
C THR A 67 3.07 0.73 -6.75
N GLU A 68 2.64 -0.37 -7.37
CA GLU A 68 1.57 -0.36 -8.37
C GLU A 68 0.24 0.11 -7.78
N TYR A 69 -0.08 -0.32 -6.56
CA TYR A 69 -1.31 0.09 -5.89
C TYR A 69 -1.30 1.58 -5.53
N LEU A 70 -0.19 2.10 -5.01
CA LEU A 70 -0.05 3.52 -4.71
C LEU A 70 -0.15 4.39 -5.97
N LEU A 71 0.45 3.94 -7.09
CA LEU A 71 0.32 4.61 -8.39
C LEU A 71 -1.13 4.61 -8.87
N LEU A 72 -1.83 3.48 -8.77
CA LEU A 72 -3.25 3.40 -9.11
C LEU A 72 -4.10 4.38 -8.27
N MET A 73 -3.82 4.50 -6.97
CA MET A 73 -4.51 5.45 -6.10
C MET A 73 -4.22 6.89 -6.47
N TYR A 74 -2.97 7.21 -6.83
CA TYR A 74 -2.56 8.55 -7.29
C TYR A 74 -3.29 8.96 -8.58
N GLU A 75 -3.38 8.05 -9.54
CA GLU A 75 -4.04 8.30 -10.82
C GLU A 75 -5.55 8.48 -10.69
N ARG A 76 -6.19 7.71 -9.80
CA ARG A 76 -7.65 7.76 -9.63
C ARG A 76 -8.16 8.92 -8.80
N ASN A 77 -7.39 9.37 -7.81
CA ASN A 77 -7.95 10.15 -6.70
C ASN A 77 -7.35 11.55 -6.50
N GLY A 78 -6.68 12.13 -7.48
CA GLY A 78 -6.43 13.59 -7.46
C GLY A 78 -4.99 14.05 -7.63
N HIS A 79 -4.08 13.21 -8.15
CA HIS A 79 -2.71 13.63 -8.52
C HIS A 79 -1.90 14.28 -7.37
N SER A 80 -2.30 14.06 -6.11
CA SER A 80 -1.51 14.42 -4.93
C SER A 80 -1.08 13.14 -4.22
N TRP A 81 0.21 13.07 -3.86
CA TRP A 81 0.75 11.92 -3.15
C TRP A 81 0.11 11.73 -1.77
N ARG A 82 -0.30 12.82 -1.11
CA ARG A 82 -0.96 12.73 0.20
C ARG A 82 -2.36 12.12 0.09
N GLU A 83 -3.16 12.49 -0.91
CA GLU A 83 -4.45 11.82 -1.12
C GLU A 83 -4.25 10.37 -1.53
N ALA A 84 -3.30 10.09 -2.44
CA ALA A 84 -2.98 8.72 -2.86
C ALA A 84 -2.69 7.81 -1.66
N VAL A 85 -1.90 8.29 -0.69
CA VAL A 85 -1.61 7.59 0.57
C VAL A 85 -2.88 7.38 1.41
N GLY A 86 -3.76 8.37 1.51
CA GLY A 86 -5.03 8.21 2.21
C GLY A 86 -5.89 7.12 1.59
N TRP A 87 -5.95 7.04 0.27
CA TRP A 87 -6.68 5.99 -0.45
C TRP A 87 -5.99 4.62 -0.38
N TYR A 88 -4.65 4.59 -0.36
CA TYR A 88 -3.85 3.38 -0.19
C TYR A 88 -4.22 2.61 1.09
N HIS A 89 -4.47 3.31 2.20
CA HIS A 89 -4.89 2.69 3.47
C HIS A 89 -6.25 1.97 3.39
N GLY A 90 -7.11 2.28 2.41
CA GLY A 90 -8.38 1.58 2.20
C GLY A 90 -9.46 1.80 3.27
N ALA A 91 -9.26 2.70 4.25
CA ALA A 91 -10.29 2.97 5.27
C ALA A 91 -11.58 3.53 4.66
N ALA A 92 -12.75 3.23 5.23
CA ALA A 92 -14.03 3.69 4.70
C ALA A 92 -14.29 5.19 4.91
N SER A 93 -13.79 5.77 6.01
CA SER A 93 -14.04 7.18 6.34
C SER A 93 -12.90 8.09 5.88
N TRP A 94 -13.26 9.29 5.40
CA TRP A 94 -12.28 10.30 5.01
C TRP A 94 -11.36 10.69 6.18
N ALA A 95 -11.90 10.79 7.40
CA ALA A 95 -11.13 11.14 8.59
C ALA A 95 -10.01 10.13 8.90
N ALA A 96 -10.27 8.83 8.72
CA ALA A 96 -9.27 7.79 8.93
C ALA A 96 -8.17 7.85 7.85
N ARG A 97 -8.55 8.08 6.59
CA ARG A 97 -7.61 8.26 5.47
C ARG A 97 -6.71 9.46 5.68
N ASP A 98 -7.27 10.60 6.09
CA ASP A 98 -6.49 11.80 6.38
C ASP A 98 -5.56 11.61 7.59
N ALA A 99 -6.02 10.94 8.64
CA ALA A 99 -5.19 10.60 9.79
C ALA A 99 -3.98 9.74 9.38
N TYR A 100 -4.20 8.71 8.58
CA TYR A 100 -3.13 7.87 8.04
C TYR A 100 -2.16 8.68 7.16
N ALA A 101 -2.68 9.44 6.20
CA ALA A 101 -1.86 10.25 5.30
C ALA A 101 -1.00 11.27 6.06
N ARG A 102 -1.52 11.86 7.15
CA ARG A 102 -0.74 12.74 8.03
C ARG A 102 0.39 12.00 8.75
N LYS A 103 0.13 10.78 9.25
CA LYS A 103 1.14 9.94 9.92
C LYS A 103 2.29 9.60 8.97
N VAL A 104 1.98 9.25 7.73
CA VAL A 104 2.99 9.05 6.66
C VAL A 104 3.73 10.38 6.40
N TRP A 105 3.02 11.50 6.21
CA TRP A 105 3.67 12.78 5.92
C TRP A 105 4.65 13.28 7.00
N GLN A 106 4.44 12.90 8.26
CA GLN A 106 5.35 13.21 9.37
C GLN A 106 6.69 12.45 9.31
N ASN A 107 6.75 11.36 8.54
CA ASN A 107 7.94 10.50 8.40
C ASN A 107 8.67 10.71 7.04
N LEU A 108 8.32 11.75 6.27
CA LEU A 108 8.67 11.90 4.85
C LEU A 108 9.85 12.83 4.55
#